data_AF-A0A934WLM6-F1
#
_entry.id   AF-A0A934WLM6-F1
#
_cell.length_a   1.000
_cell.length_b   1.000
_cell.length_c   1.000
_cell.angle_alpha   90.00
_cell.angle_beta   90.00
_cell.angle_gamma   90.00
#
_symmetry.space_group_name_H-M   'P 1'
#
loop_
_entity.id
_entity.type
_entity.pdbx_description
1 polymer ?
#
loop_
_entity_poly.entity_id
_entity_poly.type
_entity_poly.pdbx_seq_one_letter_code
_entity_poly.pdbx_strand_id
1 'polypeptide(L)'
;MHTTSALQTIRDEHAAVAAVLRSMLQMLDRDPDQEPERYFDVLRAMLFYIDEFPERRHHPKESDLLFPKLARVAPQLMPVIKKLEDDHMSGEHRVRELQHLLLAWELLGDSRRPAFDQAARAYADFYLHHMRTEETELLPVAQKLLSASDWEQLNAAFSAQGDPLVSGVRDPMYDRLFTRIVMRAPAPIGVGPE
;
A
#
# COMPACT_ATOMS: atom_id res chain seq x y z
N MET A 1 10.77 -17.40 -19.32
CA MET A 1 10.32 -16.34 -18.40
C MET A 1 9.26 -16.98 -17.51
N HIS A 2 9.49 -17.07 -16.20
CA HIS A 2 8.45 -17.55 -15.29
C HIS A 2 7.44 -16.42 -15.12
N THR A 3 6.21 -16.61 -15.59
CA THR A 3 5.11 -15.68 -15.31
C THR A 3 4.77 -15.81 -13.83
N THR A 4 4.94 -14.74 -13.06
CA THR A 4 4.53 -14.69 -11.65
C THR A 4 3.01 -14.82 -11.57
N SER A 5 2.50 -15.71 -10.71
CA SER A 5 1.06 -15.86 -10.51
C SER A 5 0.47 -14.63 -9.82
N ALA A 6 -0.79 -14.29 -10.10
CA ALA A 6 -1.50 -13.19 -9.45
C ALA A 6 -1.46 -13.26 -7.92
N LEU A 7 -1.57 -14.46 -7.33
CA LEU A 7 -1.43 -14.64 -5.87
C LEU A 7 -0.07 -14.19 -5.34
N GLN A 8 0.99 -14.50 -6.07
CA GLN A 8 2.33 -14.09 -5.69
C GLN A 8 2.49 -12.58 -5.87
N THR A 9 1.99 -12.03 -6.98
CA THR A 9 1.97 -10.58 -7.20
C THR A 9 1.24 -9.84 -6.08
N ILE A 10 0.03 -10.26 -5.70
CA ILE A 10 -0.74 -9.65 -4.59
C ILE A 10 0.10 -9.64 -3.30
N ARG A 11 0.67 -10.79 -2.93
CA ARG A 11 1.50 -10.91 -1.70
C ARG A 11 2.75 -10.04 -1.74
N ASP A 12 3.40 -9.96 -2.90
CA ASP A 12 4.58 -9.12 -3.04
C ASP A 12 4.22 -7.63 -2.99
N GLU A 13 3.10 -7.24 -3.61
CA GLU A 13 2.52 -5.89 -3.52
C GLU A 13 2.19 -5.54 -2.04
N HIS A 14 1.52 -6.45 -1.31
CA HIS A 14 1.26 -6.29 0.13
C HIS A 14 2.54 -6.16 0.95
N ALA A 15 3.56 -6.96 0.65
CA ALA A 15 4.84 -6.92 1.35
C ALA A 15 5.52 -5.55 1.18
N ALA A 16 5.48 -4.98 -0.03
CA ALA A 16 6.00 -3.65 -0.32
C ALA A 16 5.24 -2.56 0.43
N VAL A 17 3.90 -2.58 0.40
CA VAL A 17 3.05 -1.64 1.15
C VAL A 17 3.31 -1.73 2.65
N ALA A 18 3.35 -2.94 3.19
CA ALA A 18 3.62 -3.16 4.60
C ALA A 18 5.03 -2.67 5.00
N ALA A 19 6.02 -2.77 4.12
CA ALA A 19 7.35 -2.21 4.35
C ALA A 19 7.32 -0.67 4.39
N VAL A 20 6.60 -0.02 3.48
CA VAL A 20 6.43 1.45 3.47
C VAL A 20 5.68 1.94 4.70
N LEU A 21 4.60 1.26 5.11
CA LEU A 21 3.84 1.63 6.32
C LEU A 21 4.70 1.51 7.58
N ARG A 22 5.42 0.39 7.75
CA ARG A 22 6.34 0.22 8.89
C ARG A 22 7.47 1.25 8.88
N SER A 23 7.96 1.60 7.70
CA SER A 23 8.97 2.64 7.51
C SER A 23 8.43 4.02 7.91
N MET A 24 7.21 4.35 7.53
CA MET A 24 6.54 5.57 7.94
C MET A 24 6.44 5.64 9.47
N LEU A 25 6.03 4.55 10.14
CA LEU A 25 5.97 4.50 11.60
C LEU A 25 7.35 4.72 12.25
N GLN A 26 8.41 4.12 11.71
CA GLN A 26 9.77 4.34 12.18
C GLN A 26 10.24 5.79 11.98
N MET A 27 9.80 6.46 10.91
CA MET A 27 10.06 7.89 10.72
C MET A 27 9.38 8.72 11.81
N LEU A 28 8.14 8.41 12.21
CA LEU A 28 7.40 9.17 13.24
C LEU A 28 8.10 9.17 14.61
N ASP A 29 8.84 8.10 14.91
CA ASP A 29 9.60 7.94 16.14
C ASP A 29 10.93 8.73 16.14
N ARG A 30 11.28 9.38 15.02
CA ARG A 30 12.47 10.21 14.88
C ARG A 30 12.19 11.67 15.21
N ASP A 31 13.27 12.40 15.47
CA ASP A 31 13.25 13.84 15.64
C ASP A 31 13.42 14.52 14.27
N PRO A 32 12.43 15.30 13.79
CA PRO A 32 12.54 16.02 12.52
C PRO A 32 13.59 17.14 12.52
N ASP A 33 14.00 17.65 13.69
CA ASP A 33 14.78 18.89 13.81
C ASP A 33 16.22 18.78 13.28
N GLN A 34 16.74 17.56 13.09
CA GLN A 34 18.08 17.35 12.54
C GLN A 34 18.14 17.64 11.03
N GLU A 35 17.13 17.22 10.28
CA GLU A 35 17.02 17.45 8.82
C GLU A 35 15.54 17.56 8.37
N PRO A 36 14.85 18.67 8.69
CA PRO A 36 13.41 18.79 8.51
C PRO A 36 12.98 18.65 7.05
N GLU A 37 13.70 19.27 6.11
CA GLU A 37 13.38 19.16 4.67
C GLU A 37 13.41 17.70 4.19
N ARG A 38 14.44 16.93 4.59
CA ARG A 38 14.57 15.51 4.24
C ARG A 38 13.47 14.69 4.91
N TYR A 39 13.20 14.95 6.18
CA TYR A 39 12.17 14.27 6.97
C TYR A 39 10.79 14.37 6.30
N PHE A 40 10.34 15.58 5.97
CA PHE A 40 9.04 15.81 5.34
C PHE A 40 8.99 15.33 3.88
N ASP A 41 10.09 15.44 3.13
CA ASP A 41 10.18 14.88 1.77
C ASP A 41 9.99 13.35 1.74
N VAL A 42 10.61 12.63 2.68
CA VAL A 42 10.46 11.17 2.78
C VAL A 42 9.02 10.78 3.14
N LEU A 43 8.41 11.42 4.13
CA LEU A 43 7.02 11.13 4.52
C LEU A 43 6.03 11.42 3.39
N ARG A 44 6.20 12.54 2.68
CA ARG A 44 5.39 12.85 1.49
C ARG A 44 5.54 11.79 0.41
N ALA A 45 6.77 11.34 0.15
CA ALA A 45 7.02 10.29 -0.83
C ALA A 45 6.35 8.96 -0.45
N MET A 46 6.39 8.57 0.83
CA MET A 46 5.72 7.37 1.32
C MET A 46 4.19 7.46 1.15
N LEU A 47 3.57 8.57 1.56
CA LEU A 47 2.12 8.78 1.41
C LEU A 47 1.69 8.85 -0.06
N PHE A 48 2.50 9.45 -0.92
CA PHE A 48 2.23 9.53 -2.35
C PHE A 48 2.32 8.17 -3.03
N TYR A 49 3.24 7.30 -2.62
CA TYR A 49 3.28 5.91 -3.09
C TYR A 49 2.00 5.16 -2.73
N ILE A 50 1.52 5.29 -1.49
CA ILE A 50 0.32 4.60 -1.03
C ILE A 50 -0.92 5.05 -1.83
N ASP A 51 -1.04 6.34 -2.15
CA ASP A 51 -2.12 6.85 -3.00
C ASP A 51 -2.01 6.36 -4.45
N GLU A 52 -0.81 6.43 -5.04
CA GLU A 52 -0.64 6.18 -6.47
C GLU A 52 -0.64 4.71 -6.86
N PHE A 53 -0.21 3.81 -5.97
CA PHE A 53 -0.09 2.39 -6.29
C PHE A 53 -1.16 1.54 -5.61
N PRO A 54 -1.17 1.35 -4.28
CA PRO A 54 -2.21 0.54 -3.63
C PRO A 54 -3.64 1.00 -3.96
N GLU A 55 -3.97 2.27 -3.73
CA GLU A 55 -5.35 2.77 -3.91
C GLU A 55 -5.79 2.79 -5.38
N ARG A 56 -4.90 3.13 -6.30
CA ARG A 56 -5.24 3.41 -7.71
C ARG A 56 -4.95 2.28 -8.68
N ARG A 57 -4.13 1.30 -8.29
CA ARG A 57 -3.71 0.19 -9.14
C ARG A 57 -4.02 -1.15 -8.51
N HIS A 58 -3.65 -1.36 -7.25
CA HIS A 58 -3.85 -2.64 -6.57
C HIS A 58 -5.33 -2.92 -6.28
N HIS A 59 -5.97 -2.10 -5.44
CA HIS A 59 -7.36 -2.30 -5.02
C HIS A 59 -8.36 -2.42 -6.19
N PRO A 60 -8.26 -1.64 -7.29
CA PRO A 60 -9.15 -1.83 -8.44
C PRO A 60 -9.04 -3.23 -9.07
N LYS A 61 -7.84 -3.83 -9.12
CA LYS A 61 -7.67 -5.22 -9.62
C LYS A 61 -8.42 -6.20 -8.72
N GLU A 62 -8.46 -5.96 -7.42
CA GLU A 62 -9.15 -6.82 -6.47
C GLU A 62 -10.67 -6.63 -6.53
N SER A 63 -11.15 -5.40 -6.40
CA SER A 63 -12.58 -5.04 -6.47
C SER A 63 -13.22 -5.42 -7.82
N ASP A 64 -12.54 -5.15 -8.94
CA ASP A 64 -13.16 -5.34 -10.26
C ASP A 64 -13.01 -6.78 -10.77
N LEU A 65 -11.98 -7.52 -10.33
CA LEU A 65 -11.64 -8.83 -10.90
C LEU A 65 -11.68 -9.95 -9.86
N LEU A 66 -10.96 -9.84 -8.75
CA LEU A 66 -10.83 -10.94 -7.77
C LEU A 66 -12.12 -11.15 -6.97
N PHE A 67 -12.65 -10.09 -6.35
CA PHE A 67 -13.81 -10.17 -5.46
C PHE A 67 -15.07 -10.66 -6.19
N PRO A 68 -15.40 -10.23 -7.42
CA PRO A 68 -16.57 -10.73 -8.13
C PRO A 68 -16.45 -12.21 -8.50
N LYS A 69 -15.24 -12.69 -8.79
CA LYS A 69 -14.99 -14.12 -9.04
C LYS A 69 -15.19 -14.94 -7.77
N LEU A 70 -14.64 -14.47 -6.65
CA LEU A 70 -14.81 -15.11 -5.34
C LEU A 70 -16.27 -15.14 -4.89
N ALA A 71 -17.00 -14.04 -5.04
CA ALA A 71 -18.41 -13.95 -4.66
C ALA A 71 -19.29 -15.00 -5.38
N ARG A 72 -18.94 -15.37 -6.63
CA ARG A 72 -19.67 -16.38 -7.40
C ARG A 72 -19.43 -17.80 -6.89
N VAL A 73 -18.20 -18.14 -6.52
CA VAL A 73 -17.82 -19.51 -6.13
C VAL A 73 -17.86 -19.74 -4.61
N ALA A 74 -17.86 -18.67 -3.82
CA ALA A 74 -17.86 -18.68 -2.36
C ALA A 74 -18.76 -17.57 -1.78
N PRO A 75 -20.10 -17.64 -1.95
CA PRO A 75 -21.03 -16.61 -1.47
C PRO A 75 -20.94 -16.34 0.05
N GLN A 76 -20.46 -17.30 0.84
CA GLN A 76 -20.22 -17.13 2.27
C GLN A 76 -19.17 -16.05 2.59
N LEU A 77 -18.31 -15.66 1.63
CA LEU A 77 -17.32 -14.59 1.80
C LEU A 77 -17.93 -13.19 1.59
N MET A 78 -19.19 -13.07 1.17
CA MET A 78 -19.82 -11.77 0.91
C MET A 78 -19.72 -10.76 2.07
N PRO A 79 -19.85 -11.13 3.36
CA PRO A 79 -19.63 -10.18 4.45
C PRO A 79 -18.19 -9.64 4.51
N VAL A 80 -17.20 -10.50 4.25
CA VAL A 80 -15.78 -10.14 4.23
C VAL A 80 -15.48 -9.25 3.03
N ILE A 81 -15.95 -9.64 1.84
CA ILE A 81 -15.80 -8.86 0.60
C ILE A 81 -16.43 -7.46 0.78
N LYS A 82 -17.64 -7.37 1.35
CA LYS A 82 -18.29 -6.08 1.61
C LYS A 82 -17.44 -5.19 2.52
N LYS A 83 -16.88 -5.75 3.60
CA LYS A 83 -15.98 -5.01 4.48
C LYS A 83 -14.73 -4.51 3.73
N LEU A 84 -14.12 -5.34 2.90
CA LEU A 84 -12.92 -4.97 2.14
C LEU A 84 -13.22 -3.90 1.09
N GLU A 85 -14.36 -3.97 0.42
CA GLU A 85 -14.83 -2.90 -0.47
C GLU A 85 -15.07 -1.58 0.29
N ASP A 86 -15.68 -1.64 1.47
CA ASP A 86 -15.86 -0.46 2.33
C ASP A 86 -14.47 0.10 2.78
N ASP A 87 -13.50 -0.79 3.05
CA ASP A 87 -12.11 -0.43 3.37
C ASP A 87 -11.47 0.30 2.16
N HIS A 88 -11.52 -0.27 0.94
CA HIS A 88 -11.02 0.33 -0.32
C HIS A 88 -11.63 1.72 -0.58
N MET A 89 -12.96 1.84 -0.46
CA MET A 89 -13.67 3.10 -0.68
C MET A 89 -13.26 4.20 0.31
N SER A 90 -12.83 3.82 1.51
CA SER A 90 -12.36 4.77 2.54
C SER A 90 -10.86 5.07 2.45
N GLY A 91 -10.06 4.22 1.80
CA GLY A 91 -8.60 4.30 1.72
C GLY A 91 -8.10 5.61 1.13
N GLU A 92 -8.58 5.97 -0.07
CA GLU A 92 -8.21 7.22 -0.77
C GLU A 92 -8.54 8.48 0.05
N HIS A 93 -9.63 8.46 0.84
CA HIS A 93 -9.96 9.60 1.71
C HIS A 93 -8.97 9.71 2.87
N ARG A 94 -8.62 8.59 3.50
CA ARG A 94 -7.69 8.55 4.64
C ARG A 94 -6.28 8.98 4.25
N VAL A 95 -5.76 8.53 3.10
CA VAL A 95 -4.42 8.94 2.65
C VAL A 95 -4.35 10.43 2.32
N ARG A 96 -5.41 11.00 1.71
CA ARG A 96 -5.49 12.45 1.46
C ARG A 96 -5.55 13.27 2.75
N GLU A 97 -6.27 12.79 3.76
CA GLU A 97 -6.29 13.44 5.08
C GLU A 97 -4.89 13.42 5.72
N LEU A 98 -4.16 12.31 5.63
CA LEU A 98 -2.77 12.24 6.12
C LEU A 98 -1.85 13.21 5.39
N GLN A 99 -1.97 13.33 4.07
CA GLN A 99 -1.21 14.30 3.30
C GLN A 99 -1.51 15.74 3.76
N HIS A 100 -2.78 16.04 4.05
CA HIS A 100 -3.18 17.35 4.59
C HIS A 100 -2.61 17.62 5.99
N LEU A 101 -2.72 16.64 6.90
CA LEU A 101 -2.17 16.74 8.26
C LEU A 101 -0.64 16.88 8.27
N LEU A 102 0.05 16.20 7.35
CA LEU A 102 1.50 16.33 7.17
C LEU A 102 1.88 17.76 6.76
N LEU A 103 1.16 18.33 5.78
CA LEU A 103 1.37 19.71 5.36
C LEU A 103 1.05 20.71 6.48
N ALA A 104 0.01 20.46 7.27
CA ALA A 104 -0.32 21.30 8.42
C ALA A 104 0.82 21.29 9.45
N TRP A 105 1.45 20.14 9.69
CA TRP A 105 2.65 20.05 10.54
C TRP A 105 3.83 20.80 9.94
N GLU A 106 4.15 20.57 8.67
CA GLU A 106 5.29 21.22 8.02
C GLU A 106 5.15 22.76 7.97
N LEU A 107 3.95 23.27 7.69
CA LEU A 107 3.72 24.70 7.45
C LEU A 107 3.31 25.50 8.70
N LEU A 108 2.64 24.86 9.67
CA LEU A 108 2.13 25.52 10.88
C LEU A 108 2.88 25.11 12.16
N GLY A 109 3.84 24.18 12.05
CA GLY A 109 4.73 23.76 13.12
C GLY A 109 4.18 22.66 14.04
N ASP A 110 4.98 22.30 15.04
CA ASP A 110 4.83 21.08 15.86
C ASP A 110 3.52 20.95 16.64
N SER A 111 2.79 22.06 16.82
CA SER A 111 1.42 22.02 17.36
C SER A 111 0.49 21.08 16.60
N ARG A 112 0.79 20.76 15.33
CA ARG A 112 0.01 19.85 14.49
C ARG A 112 0.55 18.41 14.47
N ARG A 113 1.77 18.16 14.97
CA ARG A 113 2.38 16.82 15.02
C ARG A 113 1.47 15.77 15.67
N PRO A 114 0.81 16.01 16.82
CA PRO A 114 0.00 14.98 17.49
C PRO A 114 -1.16 14.46 16.63
N ALA A 115 -1.81 15.34 15.86
CA ALA A 115 -2.92 14.96 14.99
C ALA A 115 -2.43 14.08 13.83
N PHE A 116 -1.30 14.43 13.21
CA PHE A 116 -0.69 13.61 12.17
C PHE A 116 -0.22 12.26 12.70
N ASP A 117 0.51 12.23 13.82
CA ASP A 117 1.03 10.99 14.41
C ASP A 117 -0.10 10.01 14.74
N GLN A 118 -1.16 10.49 15.41
CA GLN A 118 -2.32 9.67 15.74
C GLN A 118 -3.00 9.11 14.48
N ALA A 119 -3.23 9.95 13.47
CA ALA A 119 -3.87 9.54 12.23
C ALA A 119 -3.01 8.53 11.45
N ALA A 120 -1.69 8.77 11.37
CA ALA A 120 -0.76 7.92 10.62
C ALA A 120 -0.65 6.53 11.24
N ARG A 121 -0.61 6.42 12.57
CA ARG A 121 -0.62 5.15 13.29
C ARG A 121 -1.94 4.40 13.08
N ALA A 122 -3.06 5.08 13.23
CA ALA A 122 -4.38 4.48 12.99
C ALA A 122 -4.55 3.98 11.54
N TYR A 123 -4.01 4.73 10.57
CA TYR A 123 -4.03 4.34 9.16
C TYR A 123 -3.15 3.12 8.89
N ALA A 124 -1.94 3.06 9.45
CA ALA A 124 -1.07 1.89 9.28
C ALA A 124 -1.70 0.63 9.87
N ASP A 125 -2.30 0.71 11.06
CA ASP A 125 -3.01 -0.41 11.68
C ASP A 125 -4.20 -0.88 10.84
N PHE A 126 -5.00 0.06 10.33
CA PHE A 126 -6.11 -0.21 9.42
C PHE A 126 -5.63 -0.99 8.17
N TYR A 127 -4.59 -0.50 7.51
CA TYR A 127 -4.09 -1.06 6.26
C TYR A 127 -3.49 -2.46 6.45
N LEU A 128 -2.71 -2.65 7.52
CA LEU A 128 -2.12 -3.95 7.84
C LEU A 128 -3.19 -4.98 8.20
N HIS A 129 -4.27 -4.56 8.87
CA HIS A 129 -5.42 -5.43 9.15
C HIS A 129 -6.22 -5.77 7.89
N HIS A 130 -6.38 -4.80 7.00
CA HIS A 130 -7.01 -4.96 5.68
C HIS A 130 -6.30 -6.05 4.85
N MET A 131 -5.00 -5.88 4.55
CA MET A 131 -4.21 -6.86 3.79
C MET A 131 -4.16 -8.24 4.47
N ARG A 132 -4.10 -8.28 5.81
CA ARG A 132 -4.16 -9.55 6.55
C ARG A 132 -5.49 -10.27 6.32
N THR A 133 -6.60 -9.54 6.28
CA THR A 133 -7.93 -10.11 6.05
C THR A 133 -7.97 -10.78 4.68
N GLU A 134 -7.45 -10.12 3.65
CA GLU A 134 -7.37 -10.69 2.30
C GLU A 134 -6.51 -11.95 2.27
N GLU A 135 -5.30 -11.88 2.81
CA GLU A 135 -4.33 -12.98 2.77
C GLU A 135 -4.79 -14.22 3.55
N THR A 136 -5.53 -14.03 4.64
CA THR A 136 -5.93 -15.12 5.53
C THR A 136 -7.34 -15.63 5.28
N GLU A 137 -8.25 -14.80 4.75
CA GLU A 137 -9.65 -15.17 4.55
C GLU A 137 -10.03 -15.34 3.06
N LEU A 138 -9.53 -14.49 2.15
CA LEU A 138 -9.89 -14.54 0.72
C LEU A 138 -8.94 -15.41 -0.10
N LEU A 139 -7.63 -15.12 -0.07
CA LEU A 139 -6.66 -15.75 -0.98
C LEU A 139 -6.62 -17.29 -0.86
N PRO A 140 -6.73 -17.92 0.33
CA PRO A 140 -6.78 -19.38 0.44
C PRO A 140 -8.02 -19.99 -0.23
N VAL A 141 -9.17 -19.31 -0.13
CA VAL A 141 -10.41 -19.74 -0.78
C VAL A 141 -10.31 -19.57 -2.29
N ALA A 142 -9.71 -18.45 -2.74
CA ALA A 142 -9.45 -18.21 -4.16
C ALA A 142 -8.61 -19.34 -4.76
N GLN A 143 -7.50 -19.70 -4.10
CA GLN A 143 -6.62 -20.77 -4.54
C GLN A 143 -7.32 -22.12 -4.65
N LYS A 144 -8.27 -22.39 -3.76
CA LYS A 144 -9.01 -23.66 -3.71
C LYS A 144 -10.14 -23.75 -4.74
N LEU A 145 -10.84 -22.65 -5.02
CA LEU A 145 -12.12 -22.67 -5.72
C LEU A 145 -12.13 -22.00 -7.10
N LEU A 146 -11.18 -21.10 -7.40
CA LEU A 146 -11.13 -20.46 -8.70
C LEU A 146 -10.65 -21.44 -9.78
N SER A 147 -11.27 -21.34 -10.96
CA SER A 147 -10.94 -22.17 -12.10
C SER A 147 -9.62 -21.77 -12.76
N ALA A 148 -9.08 -22.62 -13.62
CA ALA A 148 -7.89 -22.27 -14.41
C ALA A 148 -8.12 -21.04 -15.31
N SER A 149 -9.33 -20.88 -15.86
CA SER A 149 -9.68 -19.71 -16.68
C SER A 149 -9.78 -18.42 -15.86
N ASP A 150 -10.25 -18.51 -14.61
CA ASP A 150 -10.22 -17.37 -13.70
C ASP A 150 -8.79 -16.94 -13.39
N TRP A 151 -7.91 -17.91 -13.13
CA TRP A 151 -6.50 -17.63 -12.88
C TRP A 151 -5.79 -17.06 -14.10
N GLU A 152 -6.09 -17.51 -15.31
CA GLU A 152 -5.53 -16.93 -16.54
C GLU A 152 -5.85 -15.44 -16.66
N GLN A 153 -7.11 -15.06 -16.42
CA GLN A 153 -7.55 -13.66 -16.45
C GLN A 153 -6.87 -12.82 -15.35
N LEU A 154 -6.80 -13.35 -14.12
CA LEU A 154 -6.16 -12.67 -13.00
C LEU A 154 -4.65 -12.51 -13.25
N ASN A 155 -3.97 -13.57 -13.69
CA ASN A 155 -2.53 -13.52 -13.99
C ASN A 155 -2.22 -12.47 -15.06
N ALA A 156 -3.04 -12.39 -16.12
CA ALA A 156 -2.87 -11.38 -17.16
C ALA A 156 -3.05 -9.96 -16.61
N ALA A 157 -4.09 -9.71 -15.80
CA ALA A 157 -4.36 -8.41 -15.21
C ALA A 157 -3.26 -7.95 -14.24
N PHE A 158 -2.84 -8.83 -13.32
CA PHE A 158 -1.80 -8.52 -12.33
C PHE A 158 -0.40 -8.43 -12.95
N SER A 159 -0.14 -9.06 -14.09
CA SER A 159 1.14 -8.94 -14.81
C SER A 159 1.25 -7.66 -15.65
N ALA A 160 0.12 -7.07 -16.08
CA ALA A 160 0.13 -5.93 -16.99
C ALA A 160 0.58 -4.62 -16.33
N GLN A 161 0.37 -4.48 -15.01
CA GLN A 161 0.69 -3.28 -14.23
C GLN A 161 1.08 -3.68 -12.80
N GLY A 162 2.26 -4.31 -12.67
CA GLY A 162 2.82 -4.69 -11.38
C GLY A 162 3.46 -3.50 -10.65
N ASP A 163 3.56 -3.58 -9.33
CA ASP A 163 4.27 -2.58 -8.52
C ASP A 163 5.72 -2.44 -9.00
N PRO A 164 6.20 -1.23 -9.33
CA PRO A 164 7.61 -1.06 -9.68
C PRO A 164 8.58 -1.34 -8.51
N LEU A 165 8.13 -1.32 -7.24
CA LEU A 165 8.93 -1.80 -6.10
C LEU A 165 9.13 -3.32 -6.10
N VAL A 166 8.23 -4.06 -6.74
CA VAL A 166 8.21 -5.53 -6.73
C VAL A 166 8.75 -6.11 -8.03
N SER A 167 8.26 -5.59 -9.16
CA SER A 167 8.40 -6.22 -10.47
C SER A 167 9.82 -6.13 -11.05
N GLY A 168 10.71 -5.33 -10.45
CA GLY A 168 12.07 -5.05 -10.97
C GLY A 168 12.07 -4.26 -12.29
N VAL A 169 10.91 -4.09 -12.92
CA VAL A 169 10.68 -3.22 -14.06
C VAL A 169 10.45 -1.83 -13.51
N ARG A 170 11.51 -1.04 -13.57
CA ARG A 170 11.51 0.37 -13.25
C ARG A 170 10.64 1.12 -14.26
N ASP A 171 9.42 1.43 -13.87
CA ASP A 171 8.62 2.44 -14.58
C ASP A 171 9.29 3.80 -14.35
N PRO A 172 9.83 4.46 -15.40
CA PRO A 172 10.51 5.74 -15.26
C PRO A 172 9.64 6.82 -14.59
N MET A 173 8.31 6.66 -14.64
CA MET A 173 7.35 7.55 -14.00
C MET A 173 7.45 7.51 -12.47
N TYR A 174 7.67 6.34 -11.88
CA TYR A 174 7.71 6.14 -10.43
C TYR A 174 9.12 5.91 -9.88
N ASP A 175 10.11 5.67 -10.73
CA ASP A 175 11.52 5.51 -10.36
C ASP A 175 12.04 6.61 -9.43
N ARG A 176 11.66 7.85 -9.69
CA ARG A 176 12.04 9.00 -8.87
C ARG A 176 11.42 8.94 -7.48
N LEU A 177 10.18 8.46 -7.36
CA LEU A 177 9.48 8.29 -6.09
C LEU A 177 10.17 7.22 -5.24
N PHE A 178 10.47 6.07 -5.83
CA PHE A 178 11.12 4.97 -5.12
C PHE A 178 12.56 5.26 -4.74
N THR A 179 13.31 5.85 -5.68
CA THR A 179 14.66 6.35 -5.37
C THR A 179 14.60 7.35 -4.23
N ARG A 180 13.59 8.21 -4.17
CA ARG A 180 13.43 9.16 -3.08
C ARG A 180 13.18 8.49 -1.74
N ILE A 181 12.25 7.52 -1.68
CA ILE A 181 11.98 6.76 -0.44
C ILE A 181 13.24 6.01 0.02
N VAL A 182 13.87 5.24 -0.87
CA VAL A 182 15.00 4.36 -0.52
C VAL A 182 16.29 5.13 -0.26
N MET A 183 16.62 6.15 -1.08
CA MET A 183 17.90 6.85 -0.99
C MET A 183 17.88 8.04 -0.03
N ARG A 184 16.71 8.51 0.43
CA ARG A 184 16.62 9.63 1.39
C ARG A 184 16.19 9.22 2.77
N ALA A 185 15.52 8.08 2.94
CA ALA A 185 15.22 7.59 4.27
C ALA A 185 16.51 7.10 4.97
N PRO A 186 16.76 7.48 6.24
CA PRO A 186 17.92 7.01 6.98
C PRO A 186 17.84 5.51 7.28
N ALA A 187 18.98 4.85 7.45
CA ALA A 187 19.04 3.47 7.94
C ALA A 187 18.28 3.32 9.29
N PRO A 188 17.53 2.24 9.55
CA PRO A 188 17.39 1.03 8.73
C PRO A 188 16.29 1.10 7.66
N ILE A 189 15.63 2.25 7.47
CA ILE A 189 14.51 2.41 6.54
C ILE A 189 14.97 2.43 5.09
N GLY A 190 16.06 3.16 4.85
CA GLY A 190 16.69 3.28 3.54
C GLY A 190 18.21 3.30 3.66
N VAL A 191 18.86 3.72 2.58
CA VAL A 191 20.31 3.89 2.48
C VAL A 191 20.72 5.37 2.43
N GLY A 192 19.83 6.25 2.87
CA GLY A 192 20.12 7.68 3.02
C GLY A 192 21.12 7.96 4.15
N PRO A 193 21.67 9.18 4.20
CA PRO A 193 22.60 9.57 5.26
C PRO A 193 21.92 9.46 6.63
N GLU A 194 22.71 9.23 7.68
CA GLU A 194 22.22 9.23 9.07
C GLU A 194 21.59 10.58 9.45
#